data_AF-Q2LEP4-F1
#
_entry.id   AF-Q2LEP4-F1
#
_cell.length_a   1.000
_cell.length_b   1.000
_cell.length_c   1.000
_cell.angle_alpha   90.00
_cell.angle_beta   90.00
_cell.angle_gamma   90.00
#
_symmetry.space_group_name_H-M   'P 1'
#
loop_
_entity.id
_entity.type
_entity.pdbx_description
1 polymer ?
#
loop_
_entity_poly.entity_id
_entity_poly.type
_entity_poly.pdbx_seq_one_letter_code
_entity_poly.pdbx_strand_id
1 'polypeptide(L)'
;MILIGMTNSETSAHVGVTEIGEMLGVSRQRANALVARPDFPPFLARTKAGRVWERAAVEEWEKGWDRTNVGGRPPRSAPQQ
;
A
#
# COMPACT_ATOMS: atom_id res chain seq x y z
N MET A 1 6.66 -29.75 -8.45
CA MET A 1 5.81 -28.87 -7.62
C MET A 1 6.73 -28.04 -6.74
N ILE A 2 6.74 -26.72 -6.87
CA ILE A 2 7.53 -25.83 -6.00
C ILE A 2 6.58 -25.27 -4.96
N LEU A 3 6.82 -25.60 -3.70
CA LEU A 3 6.06 -25.15 -2.54
C LEU A 3 6.48 -23.72 -2.20
N ILE A 4 5.63 -22.74 -2.49
CA ILE A 4 5.80 -21.36 -2.05
C ILE A 4 5.33 -21.28 -0.60
N GLY A 5 6.19 -21.71 0.33
CA GLY A 5 6.00 -21.50 1.76
C GLY A 5 6.29 -20.04 2.10
N MET A 6 5.25 -19.21 2.06
CA MET A 6 5.25 -17.85 2.58
C MET A 6 5.55 -17.91 4.08
N THR A 7 6.76 -17.58 4.51
CA THR A 7 7.12 -17.47 5.92
C THR A 7 6.47 -16.22 6.50
N ASN A 8 5.19 -16.32 6.80
CA ASN A 8 4.50 -15.48 7.78
C ASN A 8 5.03 -15.86 9.16
N SER A 9 5.92 -15.05 9.75
CA SER A 9 6.12 -14.96 11.20
C SER A 9 7.05 -13.78 11.50
N GLU A 10 6.69 -13.03 12.54
CA GLU A 10 7.24 -11.73 12.97
C GLU A 10 6.71 -10.55 12.15
N THR A 11 5.52 -10.06 12.53
CA THR A 11 5.07 -8.66 12.39
C THR A 11 5.79 -7.91 11.27
N SER A 12 5.48 -8.23 10.00
CA SER A 12 6.33 -7.86 8.87
C SER A 12 6.68 -6.38 8.88
N ALA A 13 7.92 -6.06 9.28
CA ALA A 13 8.45 -4.71 9.29
C ALA A 13 8.50 -4.10 7.87
N HIS A 14 8.31 -4.93 6.84
CA HIS A 14 8.36 -4.54 5.45
C HIS A 14 7.02 -4.81 4.75
N VAL A 15 6.59 -3.85 3.93
CA VAL A 15 5.32 -3.90 3.20
C VAL A 15 5.53 -3.65 1.72
N GLY A 16 4.83 -4.41 0.88
CA GLY A 16 4.74 -4.20 -0.55
C GLY A 16 3.66 -3.16 -0.92
N VAL A 17 3.53 -2.87 -2.22
CA VAL A 17 2.57 -1.86 -2.71
C VAL A 17 1.10 -2.28 -2.52
N THR A 18 0.83 -3.59 -2.45
CA THR A 18 -0.51 -4.12 -2.22
C THR A 18 -0.89 -3.91 -0.76
N GLU A 19 0.01 -4.30 0.15
CA GLU A 19 -0.14 -4.13 1.60
C GLU A 19 -0.25 -2.65 1.98
N ILE A 20 0.52 -1.76 1.33
CA ILE A 20 0.37 -0.30 1.47
C ILE A 20 -1.04 0.14 1.07
N GLY A 21 -1.60 -0.41 -0.01
CA GLY A 21 -2.98 -0.13 -0.42
C GLY A 21 -3.99 -0.53 0.66
N GLU A 22 -3.82 -1.71 1.24
CA GLU A 22 -4.68 -2.20 2.33
C GLU A 22 -4.55 -1.34 3.60
N MET A 23 -3.32 -1.00 3.99
CA MET A 23 -3.03 -0.13 5.15
C MET A 23 -3.65 1.26 4.98
N LEU A 24 -3.56 1.84 3.78
CA LEU A 24 -4.06 3.18 3.49
C LEU A 24 -5.53 3.21 3.07
N GLY A 25 -6.19 2.05 2.94
CA GLY A 25 -7.58 1.94 2.46
C GLY A 25 -7.79 2.40 1.02
N VAL A 26 -6.77 2.28 0.16
CA VAL A 26 -6.81 2.71 -1.25
C VAL A 26 -6.60 1.55 -2.21
N SER A 27 -7.04 1.71 -3.45
CA SER A 27 -6.78 0.71 -4.49
C SER A 27 -5.28 0.54 -4.75
N ARG A 28 -4.87 -0.65 -5.17
CA ARG A 28 -3.47 -0.94 -5.55
C ARG A 28 -2.93 0.03 -6.60
N GLN A 29 -3.75 0.47 -7.55
CA GLN A 29 -3.33 1.45 -8.55
C GLN A 29 -3.02 2.81 -7.91
N ARG A 30 -3.81 3.24 -6.93
CA ARG A 30 -3.57 4.48 -6.21
C ARG A 30 -2.38 4.36 -5.27
N ALA A 31 -2.22 3.23 -4.58
CA ALA A 31 -1.00 2.94 -3.84
C ALA A 31 0.25 3.05 -4.73
N ASN A 32 0.23 2.49 -5.94
CA ASN A 32 1.32 2.65 -6.91
C ASN A 32 1.61 4.11 -7.29
N ALA A 33 0.57 4.93 -7.42
CA ALA A 33 0.74 6.37 -7.67
C ALA A 33 1.34 7.09 -6.45
N LEU A 34 0.92 6.74 -5.24
CA LEU A 34 1.44 7.32 -4.00
C LEU A 34 2.90 7.00 -3.79
N VAL A 35 3.30 5.72 -3.93
CA VAL A 35 4.70 5.31 -3.73
C VAL A 35 5.66 5.83 -4.80
N ALA A 36 5.15 6.41 -5.89
CA ALA A 36 5.95 7.07 -6.91
C ALA A 36 6.16 8.56 -6.62
N ARG A 37 5.49 9.12 -5.60
CA ARG A 37 5.62 10.52 -5.24
C ARG A 37 6.93 10.79 -4.49
N PRO A 38 7.52 11.98 -4.67
CA PRO A 38 8.76 12.35 -3.97
C PRO A 38 8.55 12.57 -2.46
N ASP A 39 7.32 12.85 -2.01
CA ASP A 39 6.98 12.99 -0.60
C ASP A 39 6.70 11.65 0.10
N PHE A 40 6.67 10.54 -0.64
CA PHE A 40 6.45 9.21 -0.05
C PHE A 40 7.76 8.65 0.53
N PRO A 41 7.70 7.84 1.61
CA PRO A 41 8.89 7.22 2.19
C PRO A 41 9.77 6.50 1.16
N PRO A 42 11.11 6.56 1.31
CA PRO A 42 12.03 5.84 0.44
C PRO A 42 11.80 4.33 0.54
N PHE A 43 11.97 3.62 -0.57
CA PHE A 43 11.92 2.16 -0.56
C PHE A 43 13.17 1.60 0.09
N LEU A 44 13.01 0.56 0.92
CA LEU A 44 14.12 -0.11 1.59
C LEU A 44 14.88 -1.04 0.64
N ALA A 45 14.14 -1.78 -0.19
CA ALA A 45 14.74 -2.71 -1.13
C ALA A 45 13.88 -2.90 -2.38
N ARG A 46 14.54 -3.34 -3.45
CA ARG A 46 13.87 -3.81 -4.68
C ARG A 46 13.99 -5.32 -4.75
N THR A 47 12.87 -6.00 -4.60
CA THR A 47 12.77 -7.47 -4.73
C THR A 47 12.31 -7.85 -6.13
N LYS A 48 12.32 -9.17 -6.44
CA LYS A 48 11.70 -9.69 -7.67
C LYS A 48 10.20 -9.42 -7.76
N ALA A 49 9.50 -9.34 -6.62
CA ALA A 49 8.06 -9.07 -6.56
C ALA A 49 7.74 -7.58 -6.65
N GLY A 50 8.69 -6.70 -6.36
CA GLY A 50 8.51 -5.25 -6.37
C GLY A 50 9.37 -4.53 -5.34
N ARG A 51 9.14 -3.22 -5.21
CA ARG A 51 9.72 -2.42 -4.13
C ARG A 51 9.04 -2.76 -2.80
N VAL A 52 9.81 -2.70 -1.72
CA VAL A 52 9.33 -2.87 -0.35
C VAL A 52 9.71 -1.66 0.49
N TRP A 53 8.83 -1.31 1.43
CA TRP A 53 8.97 -0.16 2.32
C TRP A 53 8.93 -0.61 3.77
N GLU A 54 9.47 0.22 4.65
CA GLU A 54 9.28 0.03 6.09
C GLU A 54 7.82 0.31 6.45
N ARG A 55 7.20 -0.59 7.22
CA ARG A 55 5.84 -0.43 7.70
C ARG A 55 5.69 0.84 8.54
N ALA A 56 6.61 1.05 9.48
CA ALA A 56 6.58 2.20 10.38
C ALA A 56 6.70 3.54 9.63
N ALA A 57 7.55 3.60 8.60
CA ALA A 57 7.68 4.80 7.77
C ALA A 57 6.38 5.12 7.00
N VAL A 58 5.67 4.09 6.51
CA VAL A 58 4.37 4.28 5.85
C VAL A 58 3.30 4.74 6.84
N GLU A 59 3.28 4.18 8.05
CA GLU A 59 2.38 4.62 9.14
C GLU A 59 2.66 6.05 9.60
N GLU A 60 3.93 6.46 9.66
CA GLU A 60 4.29 7.84 9.98
C GLU A 60 3.87 8.82 8.89
N TRP A 61 4.11 8.46 7.63
CA TRP A 61 3.66 9.25 6.49
C TRP A 61 2.13 9.39 6.45
N GLU A 62 1.39 8.32 6.75
CA GLU A 62 -0.08 8.33 6.82
C GLU A 62 -0.60 9.41 7.80
N LYS A 63 0.05 9.58 8.96
CA LYS A 63 -0.38 10.56 9.99
C LYS A 63 -0.30 12.01 9.49
N GLY A 64 0.65 12.31 8.62
CA GLY A 64 0.82 13.64 8.01
C GLY A 64 0.10 13.80 6.67
N TRP A 65 -0.44 12.72 6.12
CA TRP A 65 -1.01 12.72 4.79
C TRP A 65 -2.47 13.19 4.80
N ASP A 66 -2.73 14.29 4.08
CA ASP A 66 -4.09 14.76 3.85
C ASP A 66 -4.90 13.78 2.99
N ARG A 67 -5.81 13.07 3.66
CA ARG A 67 -6.71 12.09 3.06
C ARG A 67 -7.82 12.72 2.23
N THR A 68 -7.96 14.04 2.17
CA THR A 68 -9.02 14.72 1.38
C THR A 68 -9.02 14.28 -0.09
N ASN A 69 -7.86 13.89 -0.61
CA ASN A 69 -7.72 13.40 -1.98
C ASN A 69 -7.88 11.87 -2.14
N VAL A 70 -8.20 11.08 -1.11
CA VAL A 70 -8.30 9.61 -1.23
C VAL A 70 -9.57 9.15 -1.94
N GLY A 71 -10.63 9.96 -1.92
CA GLY A 71 -11.98 9.59 -2.33
C GLY A 71 -12.42 10.22 -3.65
N GLY A 72 -11.93 9.68 -4.76
CA GLY A 72 -12.37 10.04 -6.11
C GLY A 72 -13.38 9.07 -6.72
N ARG A 73 -14.38 8.57 -5.96
CA ARG A 73 -15.71 8.14 -6.46
C ARG A 73 -16.63 7.81 -5.26
N PRO A 74 -17.71 8.56 -5.01
CA PRO A 74 -18.76 8.09 -4.11
C PRO A 74 -19.32 6.74 -4.63
N PRO A 75 -19.69 5.79 -3.74
CA PRO A 75 -20.34 4.57 -4.17
C PRO A 75 -21.55 4.95 -5.02
N ARG A 76 -21.59 4.47 -6.27
CA ARG A 76 -22.78 4.64 -7.10
C ARG A 76 -23.88 3.82 -6.44
N SER A 77 -24.76 4.47 -5.70
CA SER A 77 -26.12 3.99 -5.53
C SER A 77 -26.72 3.84 -6.94
N ALA A 78 -26.88 2.61 -7.41
CA ALA A 78 -27.75 2.28 -8.52
C ALA A 78 -28.35 0.88 -8.27
N PRO A 79 -29.68 0.74 -8.23
CA PRO A 79 -30.33 -0.52 -7.92
C PRO A 79 -30.11 -1.51 -9.06
N GLN A 80 -29.67 -2.72 -8.70
CA GLN A 80 -29.70 -3.88 -9.56
C GLN A 80 -31.18 -4.23 -9.79
N GLN A 81 -31.71 -3.85 -10.95
CA GLN A 81 -32.99 -4.34 -11.48
C GLN A 81 -32.89 -5.84 -11.73
#